data_AF-A0A7Y3X9C4-F1
#
_entry.id   AF-A0A7Y3X9C4-F1
#
_cell.length_a   1.000
_cell.length_b   1.000
_cell.length_c   1.000
_cell.angle_alpha   90.00
_cell.angle_beta   90.00
_cell.angle_gamma   90.00
#
_symmetry.space_group_name_H-M   'P 1'
#
loop_
_entity.id
_entity.type
_entity.pdbx_description
1 polymer ?
#
loop_
_entity_poly.entity_id
_entity_poly.type
_entity_poly.pdbx_seq_one_letter_code
_entity_poly.pdbx_strand_id
1 'polypeptide(L)' 'MSHISLVSDTVAQKGRIPVDVSDLRDSIESCRDDAAWAELPLAAKIRVLIRERLDQMEKEKLATSKGK' A
#
# COMPACT_ATOMS: atom_id res chain seq x y z
N MET A 1 2.14 -26.70 -32.31
CA MET A 1 1.11 -25.69 -32.60
C MET A 1 0.94 -24.83 -31.35
N SER A 2 1.66 -23.71 -31.29
CA SER A 2 1.65 -22.82 -30.12
C SER A 2 0.65 -21.70 -30.38
N HIS A 3 -0.53 -21.78 -29.77
CA HIS A 3 -1.48 -20.69 -29.78
C HIS A 3 -1.08 -19.68 -28.68
N ILE A 4 -0.47 -18.59 -29.11
CA ILE A 4 -0.31 -17.38 -28.30
C ILE A 4 -1.67 -16.69 -28.29
N SER A 5 -2.37 -16.76 -27.15
CA SER A 5 -3.55 -15.93 -26.94
C SER A 5 -3.13 -14.52 -26.56
N LEU A 6 -3.40 -13.62 -27.50
CA LEU A 6 -3.37 -12.17 -27.39
C LEU A 6 -4.18 -11.71 -26.15
N VAL A 7 -3.53 -11.12 -25.15
CA VAL A 7 -4.24 -10.42 -24.07
C VAL A 7 -4.84 -9.14 -24.64
N SER A 8 -6.16 -9.15 -24.83
CA SER A 8 -6.93 -7.98 -25.28
C SER A 8 -7.22 -7.05 -24.10
N ASP A 9 -6.79 -5.80 -24.23
CA ASP A 9 -7.13 -4.67 -23.35
C ASP A 9 -8.64 -4.54 -23.11
N THR A 10 -9.07 -4.61 -21.85
CA THR A 10 -10.41 -4.14 -21.44
C THR A 10 -10.37 -3.72 -19.97
N VAL A 11 -10.20 -2.41 -19.74
CA VAL A 11 -10.42 -1.68 -18.48
C VAL A 11 -9.74 -2.29 -17.24
N ALA A 12 -8.61 -1.74 -16.81
CA ALA A 12 -7.91 -2.13 -15.58
C ALA A 12 -8.82 -2.04 -14.34
N GLN A 13 -9.64 -3.07 -14.09
CA GLN A 13 -10.12 -3.41 -12.77
C GLN A 13 -8.85 -3.66 -11.96
N LYS A 14 -8.40 -2.65 -11.23
CA LYS A 14 -7.21 -2.73 -10.39
C LYS A 14 -7.43 -3.92 -9.45
N GLY A 15 -6.82 -5.05 -9.80
CA GLY A 15 -7.08 -6.33 -9.16
C GLY A 15 -6.88 -6.20 -7.66
N ARG A 16 -7.74 -6.85 -6.88
CA ARG A 16 -7.50 -6.97 -5.44
C ARG A 16 -6.25 -7.83 -5.26
N ILE A 17 -5.29 -7.34 -4.48
CA ILE A 17 -4.09 -8.11 -4.11
C ILE A 17 -4.37 -8.66 -2.70
N PRO A 18 -4.52 -9.99 -2.53
CA PRO A 18 -4.63 -10.58 -1.21
C PRO A 18 -3.26 -10.54 -0.53
N VAL A 19 -3.24 -10.01 0.70
CA VAL A 19 -2.05 -9.95 1.55
C VAL A 19 -2.49 -10.38 2.94
N ASP A 20 -1.79 -11.36 3.51
CA ASP A 20 -1.97 -11.71 4.93
C ASP A 20 -1.28 -10.66 5.80
N VAL A 21 -1.99 -10.17 6.79
CA VAL A 21 -1.56 -9.13 7.73
C VAL A 21 -1.91 -9.49 9.17
N SER A 22 -2.19 -10.77 9.42
CA SER A 22 -2.67 -11.26 10.73
C SER A 22 -1.68 -10.98 11.85
N ASP A 23 -0.38 -11.10 11.57
CA ASP A 23 0.73 -10.79 12.47
C ASP A 23 0.89 -9.29 12.74
N LEU A 24 0.45 -8.44 11.81
CA LEU A 24 0.58 -6.99 11.90
C LEU A 24 -0.64 -6.30 12.50
N ARG A 25 -1.76 -7.02 12.66
CA ARG A 25 -3.06 -6.44 13.03
C ARG A 25 -2.98 -5.59 14.30
N ASP A 26 -2.47 -6.16 15.39
CA ASP A 26 -2.43 -5.45 16.67
C ASP A 26 -1.53 -4.21 16.59
N SER A 27 -0.38 -4.34 15.93
CA SER A 27 0.54 -3.22 15.70
C SER A 27 -0.10 -2.09 14.88
N ILE A 28 -0.92 -2.42 13.86
CA ILE A 28 -1.63 -1.42 13.04
C ILE A 28 -2.74 -0.73 13.84
N GLU A 29 -3.47 -1.48 14.66
CA GLU A 29 -4.54 -0.94 15.49
C GLU A 29 -4.00 0.00 16.58
N SER A 30 -2.82 -0.28 17.13
CA SER A 30 -2.23 0.48 18.24
C SER A 30 -1.11 1.46 17.85
N CYS A 31 -0.82 1.68 16.56
CA CYS A 31 0.30 2.53 16.16
C CYS A 31 0.05 4.04 16.37
N ARG A 32 -1.19 4.44 16.65
CA ARG A 32 -1.58 5.84 16.89
C ARG A 32 -2.65 5.90 17.97
N ASP A 33 -2.56 6.95 18.79
CA ASP A 33 -3.43 7.15 19.95
C ASP A 33 -4.54 8.17 19.72
N ASP A 34 -4.77 8.60 18.46
CA ASP A 34 -5.79 9.58 18.14
C ASP A 34 -7.17 8.96 17.86
N ALA A 35 -8.23 9.70 18.23
CA ALA A 35 -9.61 9.22 18.07
C ALA A 35 -9.99 8.98 16.61
N ALA A 36 -9.44 9.76 15.67
CA ALA A 36 -9.72 9.54 14.25
C ALA A 36 -9.13 8.21 13.77
N TRP A 37 -7.97 7.80 14.27
CA TRP A 37 -7.39 6.49 14.01
C TRP A 37 -8.28 5.37 14.55
N ALA A 38 -8.72 5.46 15.81
CA ALA A 38 -9.54 4.42 16.43
C ALA A 38 -10.80 4.07 15.61
N GLU A 39 -11.47 5.09 15.05
CA GLU A 39 -12.69 4.96 14.26
C GLU A 39 -12.47 4.42 12.82
N LEU A 40 -11.23 4.38 12.33
CA LEU A 40 -10.95 3.90 10.98
C LEU A 40 -11.00 2.37 10.89
N PRO A 41 -11.63 1.81 9.83
CA PRO A 41 -11.52 0.38 9.53
C PRO A 41 -10.07 -0.03 9.27
N LEU A 42 -9.69 -1.26 9.62
CA LEU A 42 -8.34 -1.81 9.42
C LEU A 42 -7.83 -1.62 7.98
N ALA A 43 -8.68 -1.84 6.97
CA ALA A 43 -8.30 -1.64 5.57
C ALA A 43 -7.95 -0.17 5.24
N ALA A 44 -8.60 0.79 5.89
CA ALA A 44 -8.28 2.21 5.74
C ALA A 44 -6.97 2.55 6.45
N LYS A 45 -6.77 2.06 7.68
CA LYS A 45 -5.52 2.18 8.43
C LYS A 45 -4.32 1.70 7.60
N ILE A 46 -4.43 0.48 7.05
CA ILE A 46 -3.40 -0.11 6.17
C ILE A 46 -3.09 0.80 4.97
N ARG A 47 -4.13 1.33 4.29
CA ARG A 47 -3.92 2.23 3.14
C ARG A 47 -3.23 3.53 3.50
N VAL A 48 -3.53 4.09 4.68
CA VAL A 48 -2.87 5.30 5.17
C VAL A 48 -1.39 5.03 5.43
N LEU A 49 -1.07 3.97 6.19
CA LEU A 49 0.31 3.60 6.49
C LEU A 49 1.15 3.32 5.23
N ILE A 50 0.58 2.58 4.27
CA ILE A 50 1.25 2.31 2.99
C ILE A 50 1.54 3.62 2.25
N ARG A 51 0.56 4.53 2.15
CA ARG A 51 0.76 5.81 1.46
C ARG A 51 1.85 6.64 2.10
N GLU A 52 1.82 6.77 3.42
CA GLU A 52 2.83 7.55 4.14
C GLU A 52 4.23 6.96 3.99
N ARG A 53 4.37 5.63 4.02
CA ARG A 53 5.68 5.00 3.83
C ARG A 53 6.19 5.21 2.40
N LEU A 54 5.32 5.11 1.40
CA LEU A 54 5.68 5.41 0.01
C LEU A 54 6.13 6.87 -0.14
N ASP A 55 5.41 7.83 0.46
CA ASP A 55 5.77 9.24 0.42
C ASP A 55 7.12 9.51 1.12
N GLN A 56 7.39 8.84 2.24
CA GLN A 56 8.70 8.90 2.92
C GLN A 56 9.82 8.38 2.01
N MET A 57 9.64 7.21 1.38
CA MET A 57 10.63 6.61 0.49
C MET A 57 10.93 7.50 -0.73
N GLU A 58 9.92 8.14 -1.31
CA GLU A 58 10.12 9.08 -2.41
C GLU A 58 10.91 10.33 -1.97
N LYS A 59 10.61 10.86 -0.77
CA LYS A 59 11.41 11.96 -0.19
C LYS A 59 12.86 11.56 0.07
N GLU A 60 13.09 10.35 0.61
CA GLU A 60 14.42 9.78 0.84
C GLU A 60 15.20 9.65 -0.48
N LYS A 61 14.58 9.14 -1.55
CA LYS A 61 15.21 9.06 -2.88
C LYS A 61 15.66 10.43 -3.41
N LEU A 62 14.79 11.43 -3.31
CA LEU A 62 15.11 12.80 -3.75
C LEU A 62 16.22 13.46 -2.92
N ALA A 63 16.30 13.15 -1.63
CA ALA A 63 17.37 13.64 -0.76
C ALA A 63 18.73 12.99 -1.14
N THR A 64 18.75 11.70 -1.44
CA THR A 64 19.98 10.99 -1.83
C THR A 64 20.50 11.36 -3.23
N SER A 65 19.64 11.78 -4.15
CA SER A 65 20.04 12.14 -5.52
C SER A 65 20.59 13.56 -5.66
N LYS A 66 20.32 14.48 -4.73
CA LYS A 66 20.87 15.85 -4.72
C LYS A 66 22.27 15.98 -4.12
N GLY A 67 22.83 14.89 -3.58
CA GLY A 67 24.14 14.88 -2.91
C GLY A 67 25.29 14.34 -3.76
N LYS A 68 25.14 14.21 -5.08
CA LYS A 68 26.16 13.63 -5.97
C LYS A 68 26.50 14.56 -7.13
#